data_AF-A0A534Z2A2-F1
#
_entry.id   AF-A0A534Z2A2-F1
#
_cell.length_a   1.000
_cell.length_b   1.000
_cell.length_c   1.000
_cell.angle_alpha   90.00
_cell.angle_beta   90.00
_cell.angle_gamma   90.00
#
_symmetry.space_group_name_H-M   'P 1'
#
loop_
_entity.id
_entity.type
_entity.pdbx_description
1 polymer ?
#
loop_
_entity_poly.entity_id
_entity_poly.type
_entity_poly.pdbx_seq_one_letter_code
_entity_poly.pdbx_strand_id
1 'polypeptide(L)'
;MKIDRVLPSQRRVLAAVVDLLLPPSPELEAQTRRRVAEDATRFVVVEVESMPKFLRMPYLLAIVAFQWSAMARYARPFSRLASEQRQAYLSLWSHSRVGPLRDFVKLIRSCALLAYFDHPEVRAVLERGRAAHLAAHEERLRMVAE
;
A
#
# COMPACT_ATOMS: atom_id res chain seq x y z
N MET A 1 25.65 -11.61 13.10
CA MET A 1 24.59 -10.60 13.31
C MET A 1 23.50 -10.84 12.25
N LYS A 2 22.28 -11.25 12.64
CA LYS A 2 21.19 -11.58 11.69
C LYS A 2 20.56 -10.30 11.13
N ILE A 3 21.24 -9.63 10.20
CA ILE A 3 20.72 -8.45 9.45
C ILE A 3 19.75 -8.94 8.34
N ASP A 4 19.02 -10.03 8.56
CA ASP A 4 18.25 -10.73 7.53
C ASP A 4 16.74 -10.48 7.66
N ARG A 5 16.29 -9.68 8.64
CA ARG A 5 14.87 -9.43 8.97
C ARG A 5 14.51 -7.95 8.92
N VAL A 6 13.22 -7.68 8.70
CA VAL A 6 12.68 -6.32 8.69
C VAL A 6 12.68 -5.77 10.11
N LEU A 7 13.35 -4.63 10.31
CA LEU A 7 13.44 -3.96 11.60
C LEU A 7 12.13 -3.23 11.98
N PRO A 8 11.85 -2.98 13.27
CA PRO A 8 10.66 -2.26 13.70
C PRO A 8 10.53 -0.84 13.14
N SER A 9 11.64 -0.18 12.81
CA SER A 9 11.64 1.12 12.12
C SER A 9 11.20 0.97 10.66
N GLN A 10 11.75 -0.02 9.95
CA GLN A 10 11.41 -0.33 8.56
C GLN A 10 9.94 -0.74 8.42
N ARG A 11 9.44 -1.57 9.35
CA ARG A 11 8.01 -1.94 9.40
C ARG A 11 7.09 -0.72 9.52
N ARG A 12 7.46 0.29 10.31
CA ARG A 12 6.69 1.54 10.43
C ARG A 12 6.69 2.36 9.14
N VAL A 13 7.80 2.36 8.40
CA VAL A 13 7.86 3.00 7.09
C VAL A 13 6.96 2.26 6.11
N LEU A 14 7.06 0.93 6.04
CA LEU A 14 6.21 0.10 5.19
C LEU A 14 4.73 0.30 5.52
N ALA A 15 4.34 0.32 6.80
CA ALA A 15 2.96 0.60 7.21
C ALA A 15 2.45 1.94 6.68
N ALA A 16 3.26 3.01 6.83
CA ALA A 16 2.91 4.34 6.35
C ALA A 16 2.85 4.43 4.82
N VAL A 17 3.68 3.66 4.11
CA VAL A 17 3.64 3.59 2.64
C VAL A 17 2.42 2.79 2.18
N VAL A 18 2.14 1.64 2.80
CA VAL A 18 0.99 0.79 2.49
C VAL A 18 -0.31 1.58 2.66
N ASP A 19 -0.49 2.26 3.80
CA ASP A 19 -1.69 3.07 4.07
C ASP A 19 -1.98 4.12 2.98
N LEU A 20 -0.92 4.71 2.40
CA LEU A 20 -1.03 5.68 1.30
C LEU A 20 -1.28 5.04 -0.07
N LEU A 21 -0.87 3.78 -0.25
CA LEU A 21 -1.04 3.04 -1.49
C LEU A 21 -2.39 2.33 -1.55
N LEU A 22 -3.05 2.12 -0.40
CA LEU A 22 -4.38 1.53 -0.36
C LEU A 22 -5.42 2.48 -0.97
N PRO A 23 -6.31 1.98 -1.83
CA PRO A 23 -7.30 2.81 -2.48
C PRO A 23 -8.27 3.42 -1.45
N PRO A 24 -8.80 4.63 -1.72
CA PRO A 24 -9.83 5.22 -0.88
C PRO A 24 -11.18 4.50 -1.02
N SER A 25 -11.42 3.87 -2.18
CA SER A 25 -12.63 3.11 -2.48
C SER A 25 -12.37 1.59 -2.53
N PRO A 26 -13.35 0.76 -2.12
CA PRO A 26 -14.63 1.12 -1.52
C PRO A 26 -14.49 1.78 -0.14
N GLU A 27 -15.47 2.60 0.25
CA GLU A 27 -15.51 3.18 1.59
C GLU A 27 -15.70 2.07 2.62
N LEU A 28 -14.69 1.90 3.46
CA LEU A 28 -14.69 0.95 4.56
C LEU A 28 -14.87 1.70 5.87
N GLU A 29 -15.55 1.08 6.82
CA GLU A 29 -15.58 1.56 8.19
C GLU A 29 -14.14 1.77 8.72
N ALA A 30 -13.91 2.81 9.51
CA ALA A 30 -12.57 3.19 9.96
C ALA A 30 -11.81 2.05 10.66
N GLN A 31 -12.50 1.21 11.46
CA GLN A 31 -11.88 0.06 12.13
C GLN A 31 -11.48 -1.05 11.14
N THR A 32 -12.37 -1.35 10.20
CA THR A 32 -12.14 -2.30 9.10
C THR A 32 -10.98 -1.83 8.21
N ARG A 33 -10.94 -0.55 7.82
CA ARG A 33 -9.83 0.02 7.06
C ARG A 33 -8.49 -0.14 7.77
N ARG A 34 -8.44 0.08 9.09
CA ARG A 34 -7.22 -0.11 9.89
C ARG A 34 -6.77 -1.58 9.90
N ARG A 35 -7.69 -2.52 10.13
CA ARG A 35 -7.40 -3.96 10.12
C ARG A 35 -6.87 -4.42 8.77
N VAL A 36 -7.53 -4.02 7.68
CA VAL A 36 -7.09 -4.30 6.30
C VAL A 36 -5.69 -3.72 6.04
N ALA A 37 -5.42 -2.50 6.49
CA ALA A 37 -4.10 -1.87 6.33
C ALA A 37 -2.99 -2.57 7.13
N GLU A 38 -3.30 -3.03 8.35
CA GLU A 38 -2.39 -3.80 9.19
C GLU A 38 -2.06 -5.17 8.56
N ASP A 39 -3.06 -5.86 8.01
CA ASP A 39 -2.87 -7.14 7.36
C ASP A 39 -2.17 -7.03 6.01
N ALA A 40 -2.48 -6.01 5.21
CA ALA A 40 -1.72 -5.69 4.00
C ALA A 40 -0.25 -5.36 4.32
N THR A 41 -0.01 -4.60 5.40
CA THR A 41 1.35 -4.32 5.87
C THR A 41 2.07 -5.60 6.29
N ARG A 42 1.38 -6.48 7.02
CA ARG A 42 1.94 -7.77 7.45
C ARG A 42 2.32 -8.62 6.24
N PHE A 43 1.45 -8.69 5.24
CA PHE A 43 1.70 -9.39 3.98
C PHE A 43 2.95 -8.86 3.29
N VAL A 44 3.05 -7.53 3.09
CA VAL A 44 4.23 -6.90 2.49
C VAL A 44 5.51 -7.22 3.27
N VAL A 45 5.47 -7.20 4.61
CA VAL A 45 6.64 -7.54 5.43
C VAL A 45 7.06 -8.99 5.21
N VAL A 46 6.11 -9.93 5.20
CA VAL A 46 6.39 -11.35 4.96
C VAL A 46 6.99 -11.56 3.57
N GLU A 47 6.47 -10.89 2.54
CA GLU A 47 7.02 -10.94 1.18
C GLU A 47 8.45 -10.41 1.12
N VAL A 48 8.77 -9.31 1.81
CA VAL A 48 10.15 -8.80 1.89
C VAL A 48 11.06 -9.79 2.64
N GLU A 49 10.57 -10.41 3.70
CA GLU A 49 11.33 -11.40 4.47
C GLU A 49 11.49 -12.74 3.73
N SER A 50 10.61 -13.08 2.80
CA SER A 50 10.71 -14.30 1.99
C SER A 50 11.69 -14.17 0.82
N MET A 51 12.02 -12.94 0.40
CA MET A 51 12.96 -12.69 -0.71
C MET A 51 14.33 -13.36 -0.51
N PRO A 52 14.97 -13.88 -1.56
CA PRO A 52 16.36 -14.31 -1.50
C PRO A 52 17.29 -13.20 -0.98
N LYS A 53 18.35 -13.56 -0.24
CA LYS A 53 19.23 -12.57 0.43
C LYS A 53 19.78 -11.49 -0.49
N PHE A 54 20.13 -11.85 -1.73
CA PHE A 54 20.67 -10.92 -2.72
C PHE A 54 19.65 -9.87 -3.21
N LEU A 55 18.35 -10.13 -3.10
CA LEU A 55 17.29 -9.14 -3.34
C LEU A 55 16.85 -8.43 -2.06
N ARG A 56 16.81 -9.16 -0.94
CA ARG A 56 16.39 -8.60 0.35
C ARG A 56 17.31 -7.48 0.80
N MET A 57 18.63 -7.68 0.74
CA MET A 57 19.60 -6.68 1.19
C MET A 57 19.48 -5.33 0.48
N PRO A 58 19.48 -5.25 -0.87
CA PRO A 58 19.29 -3.97 -1.56
C PRO A 58 17.90 -3.38 -1.29
N TYR A 59 16.87 -4.21 -1.08
CA TYR A 59 15.54 -3.73 -0.74
C TYR A 59 15.49 -3.08 0.65
N LEU A 60 16.08 -3.72 1.67
CA LEU A 60 16.21 -3.14 3.00
C LEU A 60 17.03 -1.84 2.98
N LEU A 61 18.09 -1.80 2.17
CA LEU A 61 18.87 -0.58 1.94
C LEU A 61 18.02 0.51 1.30
N ALA A 62 17.15 0.18 0.34
CA ALA A 62 16.23 1.13 -0.27
C ALA A 62 15.24 1.71 0.74
N ILE A 63 14.70 0.91 1.67
CA ILE A 63 13.84 1.41 2.77
C ILE A 63 14.61 2.39 3.66
N VAL A 64 15.87 2.08 3.98
CA VAL A 64 16.73 2.98 4.76
C VAL A 64 16.99 4.27 3.98
N ALA A 65 17.37 4.19 2.70
CA ALA A 65 17.58 5.34 1.85
C ALA A 65 16.32 6.21 1.70
N PHE A 66 15.14 5.60 1.61
CA PHE A 66 13.84 6.26 1.62
C PHE A 66 13.63 7.04 2.92
N GLN A 67 13.88 6.42 4.08
CA GLN A 67 13.74 7.10 5.35
C GLN A 67 14.74 8.26 5.52
N TRP A 68 16.00 8.05 5.15
CA TRP A 68 17.06 9.06 5.27
C TRP A 68 16.86 10.23 4.32
N SER A 69 16.44 9.98 3.08
CA SER A 69 16.19 11.07 2.12
C SER A 69 14.91 11.85 2.46
N ALA A 70 13.89 11.21 3.06
CA ALA A 70 12.77 11.94 3.66
C ALA A 70 13.25 12.85 4.81
N MET A 71 14.13 12.33 5.67
CA MET A 71 14.71 13.10 6.77
C MET A 71 15.58 14.25 6.27
N ALA A 72 16.40 14.05 5.24
CA ALA A 72 17.21 15.11 4.63
C ALA A 72 16.34 16.20 3.98
N ARG A 73 15.19 15.84 3.39
CA ARG A 73 14.30 16.78 2.70
C ARG A 73 13.36 17.56 3.64
N TYR A 74 12.87 16.92 4.70
CA TYR A 74 11.81 17.48 5.57
C TYR A 74 12.23 17.60 7.05
N ALA A 75 13.48 17.28 7.39
CA ALA A 75 14.00 17.21 8.77
C ALA A 75 13.20 16.29 9.72
N ARG A 76 12.37 15.40 9.16
CA ARG A 76 11.47 14.49 9.90
C ARG A 76 11.43 13.14 9.21
N PRO A 77 11.31 12.03 9.96
CA PRO A 77 11.16 10.71 9.36
C PRO A 77 9.82 10.62 8.61
N PHE A 78 9.79 9.87 7.50
CA PHE A 78 8.61 9.71 6.65
C PHE A 78 7.32 9.40 7.42
N SER A 79 7.40 8.47 8.39
CA SER A 79 6.25 8.05 9.21
C SER A 79 5.68 9.14 10.12
N ARG A 80 6.35 10.30 10.26
CA ARG A 80 5.91 11.46 11.06
C ARG A 80 5.55 12.67 10.21
N LEU A 81 5.66 12.59 8.87
CA LEU A 81 5.24 13.68 7.98
C LEU A 81 3.72 13.82 7.99
N ALA A 82 3.20 15.00 7.64
CA ALA A 82 1.78 15.21 7.40
C ALA A 82 1.32 14.41 6.16
N SER A 83 0.03 14.08 6.06
CA SER A 83 -0.51 13.21 4.99
C SER A 83 -0.12 13.71 3.58
N GLU A 84 -0.32 15.01 3.32
CA GLU A 84 0.04 15.65 2.04
C GLU A 84 1.53 15.54 1.72
N GLN A 85 2.40 15.76 2.71
CA GLN A 85 3.85 15.67 2.54
C GLN A 85 4.28 14.22 2.26
N ARG A 86 3.64 13.23 2.87
CA ARG A 86 3.92 11.82 2.57
C ARG A 86 3.51 11.47 1.15
N GLN A 87 2.34 11.92 0.70
CA GLN A 87 1.88 11.70 -0.67
C GLN A 87 2.82 12.33 -1.70
N ALA A 88 3.21 13.59 -1.49
CA ALA A 88 4.15 14.29 -2.35
C ALA A 88 5.53 13.59 -2.38
N TYR A 89 6.01 13.10 -1.24
CA TYR A 89 7.29 12.41 -1.19
C TYR A 89 7.23 11.02 -1.86
N LEU A 90 6.15 10.27 -1.63
CA LEU A 90 5.95 8.97 -2.27
C LEU A 90 5.76 9.12 -3.79
N SER A 91 5.09 10.17 -4.25
CA SER A 91 4.92 10.44 -5.67
C SER A 91 6.24 10.78 -6.36
N LEU A 92 7.16 11.49 -5.70
CA LEU A 92 8.52 11.73 -6.22
C LEU A 92 9.27 10.41 -6.49
N TRP A 93 9.16 9.44 -5.59
CA TRP A 93 9.78 8.12 -5.77
C TRP A 93 9.07 7.30 -6.85
N SER A 94 7.73 7.32 -6.85
CA SER A 94 6.91 6.60 -7.83
C SER A 94 7.14 7.07 -9.27
N HIS A 95 7.46 8.35 -9.47
CA HIS A 95 7.69 8.96 -10.79
C HIS A 95 9.15 9.31 -11.05
N SER A 96 10.07 8.79 -10.23
CA SER A 96 11.50 9.02 -10.42
C SER A 96 11.98 8.44 -11.75
N ARG A 97 12.92 9.14 -12.40
CA ARG A 97 13.63 8.63 -13.59
C ARG A 97 14.57 7.47 -13.25
N VAL A 98 14.84 7.23 -11.97
CA VAL A 98 15.71 6.17 -11.49
C VAL A 98 14.89 4.89 -11.32
N GLY A 99 15.12 3.90 -12.20
CA GLY A 99 14.38 2.63 -12.24
C GLY A 99 14.23 1.95 -10.87
N PRO A 100 15.31 1.74 -10.10
CA PRO A 100 15.23 1.13 -8.77
C PRO A 100 14.28 1.82 -7.78
N LEU A 101 14.17 3.15 -7.81
CA LEU A 101 13.27 3.89 -6.91
C LEU A 101 11.80 3.65 -7.28
N ARG A 102 11.51 3.65 -8.58
CA ARG A 102 10.18 3.34 -9.10
C ARG A 102 9.81 1.89 -8.78
N ASP A 103 10.73 0.96 -9.01
CA ASP A 103 10.49 -0.47 -8.83
C ASP A 103 10.31 -0.83 -7.35
N PHE A 104 11.00 -0.12 -6.44
CA PHE A 104 10.76 -0.18 -5.00
C PHE A 104 9.30 0.12 -4.66
N VAL A 105 8.77 1.27 -5.11
CA VAL A 105 7.37 1.65 -4.86
C VAL A 105 6.40 0.70 -5.55
N LYS A 106 6.72 0.27 -6.77
CA LYS A 106 5.90 -0.67 -7.55
C LYS A 106 5.72 -1.99 -6.82
N LEU A 107 6.77 -2.54 -6.24
CA LEU A 107 6.70 -3.80 -5.50
C LEU A 107 5.80 -3.69 -4.27
N ILE A 108 5.97 -2.65 -3.44
CA ILE A 108 5.10 -2.42 -2.28
C ILE A 108 3.66 -2.25 -2.73
N ARG A 109 3.41 -1.46 -3.77
CA ARG A 109 2.08 -1.23 -4.31
C ARG A 109 1.43 -2.52 -4.78
N SER A 110 2.16 -3.36 -5.53
CA SER A 110 1.64 -4.64 -6.01
C SER A 110 1.25 -5.56 -4.87
N CYS A 111 2.12 -5.74 -3.87
CA CYS A 111 1.82 -6.57 -2.71
C CYS A 111 0.68 -6.00 -1.84
N ALA A 112 0.66 -4.68 -1.62
CA ALA A 112 -0.37 -4.02 -0.83
C ALA A 112 -1.74 -4.12 -1.49
N LEU A 113 -1.83 -3.89 -2.81
CA LEU A 113 -3.08 -4.01 -3.55
C LEU A 113 -3.54 -5.46 -3.63
N LEU A 114 -2.63 -6.41 -3.83
CA LEU A 114 -2.96 -7.83 -3.83
C LEU A 114 -3.58 -8.22 -2.47
N ALA A 115 -2.90 -7.90 -1.37
CA ALA A 115 -3.41 -8.17 -0.02
C ALA A 115 -4.72 -7.46 0.28
N TYR A 116 -4.89 -6.23 -0.21
CA TYR A 116 -6.12 -5.45 -0.04
C TYR A 116 -7.31 -6.11 -0.75
N PHE A 117 -7.17 -6.44 -2.03
CA PHE A 117 -8.26 -7.01 -2.81
C PHE A 117 -8.54 -8.48 -2.47
N ASP A 118 -7.56 -9.21 -1.92
CA ASP A 118 -7.78 -10.56 -1.42
C ASP A 118 -8.45 -10.58 -0.04
N HIS A 119 -8.45 -9.45 0.69
CA HIS A 119 -8.99 -9.39 2.04
C HIS A 119 -10.52 -9.66 2.07
N PRO A 120 -11.02 -10.56 2.93
CA PRO A 120 -12.42 -10.99 2.93
C PRO A 120 -13.41 -9.85 3.14
N GLU A 121 -13.11 -8.92 4.05
CA GLU A 121 -13.97 -7.76 4.31
C GLU A 121 -14.06 -6.81 3.08
N VAL A 122 -12.97 -6.64 2.32
CA VAL A 122 -12.96 -5.82 1.10
C VAL A 122 -13.76 -6.52 0.00
N ARG A 123 -13.53 -7.82 -0.20
CA ARG A 123 -14.28 -8.63 -1.17
C ARG A 123 -15.77 -8.59 -0.91
N ALA A 124 -16.21 -8.76 0.34
CA ALA A 124 -17.62 -8.72 0.69
C ALA A 124 -18.27 -7.37 0.36
N VAL A 125 -17.56 -6.25 0.55
CA VAL A 125 -18.05 -4.91 0.16
C VAL A 125 -18.14 -4.78 -1.36
N LEU A 126 -17.13 -5.24 -2.09
CA LEU A 126 -17.10 -5.20 -3.55
C LEU A 126 -18.21 -6.05 -4.18
N GLU A 127 -18.46 -7.25 -3.64
CA GLU A 127 -19.53 -8.14 -4.10
C GLU A 127 -20.92 -7.54 -3.88
N ARG A 128 -21.16 -6.91 -2.71
CA ARG A 128 -22.40 -6.16 -2.46
C ARG A 128 -22.58 -5.00 -3.42
N GLY A 129 -21.52 -4.21 -3.65
CA GLY A 129 -21.55 -3.10 -4.60
C GLY A 129 -21.83 -3.54 -6.03
N ARG A 130 -21.22 -4.66 -6.46
CA ARG A 130 -21.48 -5.27 -7.77
C ARG A 130 -22.93 -5.72 -7.91
N ALA A 131 -23.49 -6.41 -6.91
CA ALA A 131 -24.88 -6.86 -6.93
C ALA A 131 -25.86 -5.67 -7.05
N ALA A 132 -25.63 -4.60 -6.28
CA ALA A 132 -26.44 -3.38 -6.35
C ALA A 132 -26.34 -2.69 -7.73
N HIS A 133 -25.14 -2.64 -8.31
CA HIS A 133 -24.93 -2.05 -9.64
C HIS A 133 -25.67 -2.83 -10.73
N LEU A 134 -25.64 -4.16 -10.68
CA LEU A 134 -26.35 -5.01 -11.64
C LEU A 134 -27.87 -4.85 -11.55
N ALA A 135 -28.42 -4.85 -10.33
CA ALA A 135 -29.87 -4.63 -10.12
C ALA A 135 -30.32 -3.26 -10.69
N ALA A 136 -29.56 -2.19 -10.42
CA ALA A 136 -29.86 -0.86 -10.95
C ALA A 136 -29.67 -0.73 -12.47
N HIS A 137 -28.89 -1.61 -13.10
CA HIS A 137 -28.75 -1.67 -14.54
C HIS A 137 -29.94 -2.38 -15.18
N GLU A 138 -30.40 -3.50 -14.60
CA GLU A 138 -31.59 -4.22 -15.05
C GLU A 138 -32.85 -3.36 -14.97
N GLU A 139 -33.04 -2.62 -13.87
CA GLU A 139 -34.16 -1.69 -13.70
C GLU A 139 -34.16 -0.57 -14.76
N ARG A 140 -32.97 -0.04 -15.08
CA ARG A 140 -32.82 0.96 -16.16
C ARG A 140 -33.16 0.41 -17.53
N LEU A 141 -32.78 -0.83 -17.84
CA LEU A 141 -33.12 -1.47 -19.11
C LEU A 141 -34.63 -1.73 -19.23
N ARG A 142 -35.30 -2.07 -18.13
CA ARG A 142 -36.76 -2.23 -18.11
C ARG A 142 -37.48 -0.90 -18.38
N MET A 143 -37.07 0.19 -17.75
CA MET A 143 -37.69 1.51 -17.94
C MET A 143 -37.50 2.11 -19.34
N VAL A 144 -36.52 1.65 -20.12
CA VAL A 144 -36.29 2.09 -21.50
C VAL A 144 -37.04 1.21 -22.51
N ALA A 145 -37.45 0.01 -22.10
CA ALA A 145 -38.19 -0.93 -22.94
C ALA A 145 -39.73 -0.76 -22.86
N GLU A 146 -40.22 0.00 -21.88
CA GLU A 146 -41.62 0.45 -21.74
C GLU A 146 -41.84 1.83 -22.38
#